data_AF-A0A920T030-F1
#
_entry.id   AF-A0A920T030-F1
#
_cell.length_a   1.000
_cell.length_b   1.000
_cell.length_c   1.000
_cell.angle_alpha   90.00
_cell.angle_beta   90.00
_cell.angle_gamma   90.00
#
_symmetry.space_group_name_H-M   'P 1'
#
loop_
_entity.id
_entity.type
_entity.pdbx_description
1 polymer ?
#
loop_
_entity_poly.entity_id
_entity_poly.type
_entity_poly.pdbx_seq_one_letter_code
_entity_poly.pdbx_strand_id
1 'polypeptide(L)'
;MRITPDGILQIHSGVGNLGTYSYASNARTAAEVMQMPWERTEIHRGRSDRHLPHSSGQGGSNTVFTHARTNWGAGQDLIAKMKEIAAMDLGGSSEDYEIGGERVYRSETIPLV
;
A
#
# COMPACT_ATOMS: atom_id res chain seq x y z
N MET A 1 0.52 -5.83 -3.45
CA MET A 1 1.42 -4.76 -2.96
C MET A 1 2.58 -5.44 -2.27
N ARG A 2 3.80 -4.91 -2.35
CA ARG A 2 4.96 -5.39 -1.57
C ARG A 2 5.94 -4.25 -1.32
N ILE A 3 6.79 -4.38 -0.31
CA ILE A 3 7.97 -3.53 -0.14
C ILE A 3 9.20 -4.37 -0.51
N THR A 4 10.09 -3.82 -1.32
CA THR A 4 11.38 -4.44 -1.64
C THR A 4 12.44 -4.11 -0.58
N PRO A 5 13.55 -4.87 -0.49
CA PRO A 5 14.57 -4.63 0.55
C PRO A 5 15.23 -3.24 0.54
N ASP A 6 15.15 -2.52 -0.58
CA ASP A 6 15.54 -1.12 -0.73
C ASP A 6 14.50 -0.11 -0.17
N GLY A 7 13.39 -0.61 0.38
CA GLY A 7 12.32 0.18 0.98
C GLY A 7 11.32 0.77 -0.01
N ILE A 8 11.38 0.41 -1.29
CA ILE A 8 10.44 0.93 -2.31
C ILE A 8 9.09 0.20 -2.22
N LEU A 9 8.00 0.96 -2.20
CA LEU A 9 6.63 0.42 -2.24
C LEU A 9 6.22 0.06 -3.68
N GLN A 10 6.06 -1.23 -3.94
CA GLN A 10 5.72 -1.79 -5.23
C GLN A 10 4.21 -2.01 -5.36
N ILE A 11 3.53 -1.15 -6.14
CA ILE A 11 2.08 -1.13 -6.31
C ILE A 11 1.73 -1.84 -7.62
N HIS A 12 1.03 -2.97 -7.54
CA HIS A 12 0.69 -3.77 -8.71
C HIS A 12 -0.79 -3.57 -9.05
N SER A 13 -1.08 -3.21 -10.30
CA SER A 13 -2.42 -2.85 -10.75
C SER A 13 -2.69 -3.38 -12.16
N GLY A 14 -3.86 -3.97 -12.37
CA GLY A 14 -4.35 -4.32 -13.70
C GLY A 14 -4.93 -3.12 -14.48
N VAL A 15 -5.01 -1.94 -13.86
CA VAL A 15 -5.61 -0.75 -14.47
C VAL A 15 -4.72 -0.21 -15.59
N GLY A 16 -5.30 -0.08 -16.79
CA GLY A 16 -4.65 0.52 -17.96
C GLY A 16 -4.65 2.05 -17.94
N ASN A 17 -4.06 2.68 -18.95
CA ASN A 17 -4.17 4.13 -19.15
C ASN A 17 -5.03 4.43 -20.38
N LEU A 18 -6.24 4.94 -20.16
CA LEU A 18 -7.15 5.40 -21.21
C LEU A 18 -7.21 6.93 -21.31
N GLY A 19 -6.26 7.64 -20.69
CA GLY A 19 -6.21 9.10 -20.61
C GLY A 19 -6.68 9.70 -19.28
N THR A 20 -7.34 8.90 -18.42
CA THR A 20 -7.84 9.35 -17.11
C THR A 20 -6.82 9.26 -15.98
N TYR A 21 -5.68 8.60 -16.21
CA TYR A 21 -4.65 8.34 -15.21
C TYR A 21 -5.14 7.61 -13.93
N SER A 22 -6.26 6.88 -14.04
CA SER A 22 -6.82 6.05 -12.95
C SER A 22 -5.81 5.05 -12.37
N TYR A 23 -4.89 4.52 -13.17
CA TYR A 23 -3.84 3.63 -12.70
C TYR A 23 -2.92 4.28 -11.66
N ALA A 24 -2.71 5.60 -11.75
CA ALA A 24 -1.81 6.36 -10.89
C ALA A 24 -2.57 7.02 -9.74
N SER A 25 -3.72 7.64 -10.01
CA SER A 25 -4.53 8.28 -8.96
C SER A 25 -4.98 7.28 -7.90
N ASN A 26 -5.42 6.08 -8.31
CA ASN A 26 -5.82 5.04 -7.37
C ASN A 26 -4.64 4.43 -6.60
N ALA A 27 -3.43 4.44 -7.18
CA ALA A 27 -2.22 3.98 -6.53
C ALA A 27 -1.76 4.94 -5.41
N ARG A 28 -2.12 6.23 -5.46
CA ARG A 28 -1.83 7.17 -4.36
C ARG A 28 -2.44 6.75 -3.04
N THR A 29 -3.61 6.10 -3.05
CA THR A 29 -4.22 5.55 -1.85
C THR A 29 -3.30 4.55 -1.13
N ALA A 30 -2.50 3.77 -1.88
CA ALA A 30 -1.53 2.87 -1.28
C ALA A 30 -0.40 3.66 -0.58
N ALA A 31 0.13 4.68 -1.24
CA ALA A 31 1.19 5.52 -0.68
C ALA A 31 0.73 6.25 0.59
N GLU A 32 -0.49 6.80 0.57
CA GLU A 32 -1.10 7.49 1.71
C GLU A 32 -1.30 6.55 2.91
N VAL A 33 -1.90 5.38 2.69
CA VAL A 33 -2.11 4.38 3.76
C VAL A 33 -0.79 3.93 4.36
N MET A 34 0.22 3.69 3.51
CA MET A 34 1.54 3.25 3.92
C MET A 34 2.43 4.39 4.45
N GLN A 35 1.93 5.63 4.47
CA GLN A 35 2.69 6.84 4.81
C GLN A 35 4.04 6.94 4.07
N MET A 36 4.05 6.51 2.80
CA MET A 36 5.23 6.44 1.96
C MET A 36 5.32 7.70 1.08
N PRO A 37 6.47 8.38 1.00
CA PRO A 37 6.69 9.42 -0.01
C PRO A 37 6.40 8.88 -1.41
N TRP A 38 5.75 9.66 -2.27
CA TRP A 38 5.33 9.20 -3.59
C TRP A 38 6.52 8.77 -4.46
N GLU A 39 7.66 9.44 -4.29
CA GLU A 39 8.94 9.19 -4.94
C GLU A 39 9.55 7.84 -4.54
N ARG A 40 9.06 7.25 -3.44
CA ARG A 40 9.46 5.94 -2.91
C ARG A 40 8.43 4.85 -3.29
N THR A 41 7.67 5.09 -4.36
CA THR A 41 6.69 4.13 -4.89
C THR A 41 6.94 3.83 -6.38
N GLU A 42 6.62 2.61 -6.78
CA GLU A 42 6.69 2.17 -8.17
C GLU A 42 5.40 1.45 -8.57
N ILE A 43 4.83 1.85 -9.72
CA ILE A 43 3.57 1.28 -10.23
C ILE A 43 3.85 0.28 -11.35
N HIS A 44 3.47 -0.98 -11.12
CA HIS A 44 3.47 -2.04 -12.12
C HIS A 44 2.09 -2.18 -12.74
N ARG A 45 1.99 -1.92 -14.06
CA ARG A 45 0.71 -1.90 -14.78
C ARG A 45 0.79 -2.34 -16.24
N GLY A 46 -0.38 -2.52 -16.83
CA GLY A 46 -0.61 -2.36 -18.27
C GLY A 46 -0.19 -3.53 -19.17
N ARG A 47 0.21 -4.68 -18.62
CA ARG A 47 0.42 -5.91 -19.40
C ARG A 47 0.09 -7.17 -18.57
N SER A 48 -0.73 -8.05 -19.11
CA SER A 48 -1.16 -9.29 -18.44
C SER A 48 -0.05 -10.34 -18.34
N ASP A 49 1.00 -10.24 -19.17
CA ASP A 49 2.18 -11.11 -19.13
C ASP A 49 3.16 -10.79 -17.99
N ARG A 50 2.89 -9.75 -17.20
CA ARG A 50 3.66 -9.36 -16.02
C ARG A 50 3.12 -9.96 -14.71
N HIS A 51 2.24 -10.97 -14.80
CA HIS A 51 1.59 -11.60 -13.64
C HIS A 51 0.92 -10.59 -12.69
N LEU A 52 0.30 -9.55 -13.26
CA LEU A 52 -0.38 -8.50 -12.50
C LEU A 52 -1.77 -8.94 -12.06
N PRO A 53 -2.33 -8.32 -11.00
CA PRO A 53 -3.70 -8.56 -10.60
C PRO A 53 -4.68 -8.32 -11.75
N HIS A 54 -5.68 -9.20 -11.88
CA HIS A 54 -6.72 -9.05 -12.88
C HIS A 54 -7.74 -7.97 -12.46
N SER A 55 -7.62 -6.78 -13.06
CA SER A 55 -8.61 -5.70 -12.91
C SER A 55 -9.80 -5.91 -13.84
N SER A 56 -10.99 -5.47 -13.42
CA SER A 56 -12.14 -5.39 -14.31
C SER A 56 -11.92 -4.35 -15.42
N GLY A 57 -12.72 -4.43 -16.48
CA GLY A 57 -12.72 -3.41 -17.53
C GLY A 57 -13.02 -2.01 -16.99
N GLN A 58 -12.35 -1.00 -17.55
CA GLN A 58 -12.55 0.40 -17.15
C GLN A 58 -13.81 0.97 -17.81
N GLY A 59 -14.81 1.27 -17.00
CA GLY A 59 -16.10 1.81 -17.44
C GLY A 59 -16.97 2.24 -16.26
N GLY A 60 -18.01 3.04 -16.55
CA GLY A 60 -18.98 3.49 -15.55
C GLY A 60 -18.38 4.29 -14.39
N SER A 61 -17.19 4.88 -14.57
CA SER A 61 -16.45 5.60 -13.52
C SER A 61 -16.16 4.77 -12.25
N ASN A 62 -16.27 3.44 -12.33
CA ASN A 62 -16.17 2.57 -11.15
C ASN A 62 -14.73 2.31 -10.70
N THR A 63 -13.76 2.51 -11.59
CA THR A 63 -12.33 2.20 -11.34
C THR A 63 -11.79 2.92 -10.11
N VAL A 64 -12.20 4.16 -9.85
CA VAL A 64 -11.77 4.91 -8.65
C VAL A 64 -12.32 4.28 -7.37
N PHE A 65 -13.60 3.92 -7.34
CA PHE A 65 -14.26 3.33 -6.17
C PHE A 65 -13.65 1.97 -5.81
N THR A 66 -13.51 1.08 -6.79
CA THR A 66 -13.05 -0.28 -6.53
C THR A 66 -11.56 -0.33 -6.25
N HIS A 67 -10.74 0.35 -7.06
CA HIS A 67 -9.29 0.20 -6.94
C HIS A 67 -8.64 1.12 -5.92
N ALA A 68 -9.23 2.27 -5.56
CA ALA A 68 -8.78 2.97 -4.35
C ALA A 68 -9.01 2.06 -3.13
N ARG A 69 -10.19 1.41 -3.03
CA ARG A 69 -10.48 0.48 -1.93
C ARG A 69 -9.58 -0.76 -1.94
N THR A 70 -9.26 -1.32 -3.11
CA THR A 70 -8.29 -2.42 -3.23
C THR A 70 -6.92 -2.00 -2.71
N ASN A 71 -6.43 -0.81 -3.10
CA ASN A 71 -5.14 -0.30 -2.63
C ASN A 71 -5.14 -0.05 -1.13
N TRP A 72 -6.22 0.52 -0.59
CA TRP A 72 -6.39 0.69 0.85
C TRP A 72 -6.32 -0.64 1.60
N GLY A 73 -7.11 -1.65 1.18
CA GLY A 73 -7.12 -2.95 1.83
C GLY A 73 -5.77 -3.66 1.77
N ALA A 74 -5.07 -3.58 0.64
CA ALA A 74 -3.72 -4.13 0.50
C ALA A 74 -2.69 -3.38 1.37
N GLY A 75 -2.84 -2.07 1.57
CA GLY A 75 -2.02 -1.30 2.50
C GLY A 75 -2.25 -1.71 3.96
N GLN A 76 -3.51 -1.86 4.38
CA GLN A 76 -3.84 -2.34 5.72
C GLN A 76 -3.25 -3.73 6.02
N ASP A 77 -3.36 -4.66 5.08
CA ASP A 77 -2.76 -6.00 5.18
C ASP A 77 -1.23 -5.94 5.30
N LEU A 78 -0.57 -5.07 4.53
CA LEU A 78 0.87 -4.89 4.61
C LEU A 78 1.31 -4.27 5.95
N ILE A 79 0.57 -3.29 6.47
CA ILE A 79 0.80 -2.71 7.80
C ILE A 79 0.68 -3.77 8.89
N ALA A 80 -0.37 -4.59 8.85
CA ALA A 80 -0.55 -5.67 9.82
C ALA A 80 0.66 -6.61 9.84
N LYS A 81 1.11 -7.07 8.66
CA LYS A 81 2.30 -7.94 8.53
C LYS A 81 3.58 -7.29 9.02
N MET A 82 3.80 -6.02 8.71
CA MET A 82 4.99 -5.30 9.19
C MET A 82 4.99 -5.17 10.72
N LYS A 83 3.84 -4.89 11.33
CA LYS A 83 3.68 -4.81 12.79
C LYS A 83 3.83 -6.19 13.46
N GLU A 84 3.31 -7.25 12.85
CA GLU A 84 3.54 -8.63 13.28
C GLU A 84 5.03 -8.98 13.25
N ILE A 85 5.74 -8.67 12.17
CA ILE A 85 7.18 -8.91 12.07
C ILE A 85 7.95 -8.14 13.15
N ALA A 86 7.62 -6.87 13.37
CA ALA A 86 8.25 -6.08 14.42
C ALA A 86 8.02 -6.69 15.81
N ALA A 87 6.81 -7.18 16.11
CA ALA A 87 6.51 -7.86 17.37
C ALA A 87 7.28 -9.19 17.52
N MET A 88 7.45 -9.96 16.43
CA MET A 88 8.26 -11.19 16.45
C MET A 88 9.74 -10.88 16.76
N ASP A 89 10.29 -9.83 16.17
CA ASP A 89 11.72 -9.51 16.25
C ASP A 89 12.09 -8.71 17.51
N LEU A 90 11.20 -7.83 17.97
CA LEU A 90 11.46 -6.85 19.02
C LEU A 90 10.61 -7.07 20.29
N GLY A 91 9.69 -8.03 20.27
CA GLY A 91 8.80 -8.37 21.39
C GLY A 91 7.55 -7.50 21.50
N GLY A 92 6.69 -7.81 22.48
CA GLY A 92 5.39 -7.14 22.65
C GLY A 92 4.30 -7.68 21.74
N SER A 93 3.25 -6.89 21.51
CA SER A 93 2.18 -7.23 20.58
C SER A 93 2.28 -6.40 19.29
N SER A 94 1.65 -6.85 18.20
CA SER A 94 1.57 -6.03 16.98
C SER A 94 0.93 -4.67 17.26
N GLU A 95 0.02 -4.56 18.24
CA GLU A 95 -0.64 -3.29 18.60
C GLU A 95 0.33 -2.26 19.18
N ASP A 96 1.47 -2.70 19.72
CA ASP A 96 2.52 -1.83 20.28
C ASP A 96 3.33 -1.08 19.21
N TYR A 97 3.05 -1.31 17.91
CA TYR A 97 3.83 -0.76 16.80
C TYR A 97 3.01 0.16 15.90
N GLU A 98 3.68 1.14 15.31
CA GLU A 98 3.15 2.06 14.33
C GLU A 98 4.06 2.13 13.10
N ILE A 99 3.52 2.65 12.00
CA ILE A 99 4.30 3.02 10.82
C ILE A 99 4.42 4.53 10.74
N GLY A 100 5.55 5.01 10.24
CA GLY A 100 5.77 6.42 9.94
C GLY A 100 7.24 6.73 9.67
N GLY A 101 7.49 7.81 8.92
CA GLY A 101 8.86 8.19 8.52
C GLY A 101 9.62 7.08 7.79
N GLU A 102 8.90 6.30 6.97
CA GLU A 102 9.42 5.11 6.26
C GLU A 102 9.94 3.99 7.18
N ARG A 103 9.41 3.90 8.41
CA ARG A 103 9.82 2.92 9.42
C ARG A 103 8.62 2.31 10.13
N VAL A 104 8.86 1.17 10.76
CA VAL A 104 8.01 0.62 11.82
C VAL A 104 8.68 0.94 13.14
N TYR A 105 7.95 1.52 14.10
CA TYR A 105 8.49 1.90 15.41
C TYR A 105 7.50 1.54 16.51
N ARG A 106 7.99 1.42 17.75
CA ARG A 106 7.13 1.14 18.90
C ARG A 106 6.36 2.40 19.30
N SER A 107 5.06 2.30 19.48
CA SER A 107 4.21 3.41 19.94
C SER A 107 4.70 3.90 21.30
N GLU A 108 4.95 5.21 21.42
CA GLU A 108 5.18 5.81 22.72
C GLU A 108 3.86 5.82 23.48
N THR A 109 3.76 5.09 24.59
CA THR A 109 2.63 5.23 25.50
C THR A 109 2.71 6.63 26.11
N ILE A 110 2.01 7.60 25.54
CA ILE A 110 1.71 8.85 26.25
C ILE A 110 0.62 8.46 27.25
N PRO A 111 0.87 8.47 28.58
CA PRO A 111 -0.20 8.32 29.53
C PRO A 111 -1.17 9.48 29.30
N LEU A 112 -2.44 9.18 29.10
CA LEU A 112 -3.47 10.22 29.14
C LEU A 112 -3.41 10.85 30.54
N VAL A 113 -2.99 12.11 30.59
CA VAL A 113 -3.05 12.96 31.78
C VAL A 113 -4.49 13.39 32.01
#